data_AF-A0A4Y2Q682-F1
#
_entry.id   AF-A0A4Y2Q682-F1
#
_cell.length_a   1.000
_cell.length_b   1.000
_cell.length_c   1.000
_cell.angle_alpha   90.00
_cell.angle_beta   90.00
_cell.angle_gamma   90.00
#
_symmetry.space_group_name_H-M   'P 1'
#
loop_
_entity.id
_entity.type
_entity.pdbx_description
1 polymer ?
#
loop_
_entity_poly.entity_id
_entity_poly.type
_entity_poly.pdbx_seq_one_letter_code
_entity_poly.pdbx_strand_id
1 'polypeptide(L)'
;MTSARLLCYASFLVGFEYTVKFRKGLENQNVDCLSRAPVNQNCIPAEVSINDAVHQVCASAVFEISSEISSADSIIQETEKDQELAQIKRELLSSPINSDYILDSSILFRNNRIVIPKTLQPMVLNELHSTHIEITKMKQLTRRYCIWKNIDKDMKTWSNLAKIALQ
;
A
#
# COMPACT_ATOMS: atom_id res chain seq x y z
N MET A 1 21.51 -15.69 -7.08
CA MET A 1 20.94 -17.06 -7.08
C MET A 1 19.78 -17.09 -8.05
N THR A 2 19.87 -17.86 -9.13
CA THR A 2 18.77 -18.02 -10.10
C THR A 2 17.61 -18.77 -9.44
N SER A 3 16.40 -18.23 -9.55
CA SER A 3 15.20 -18.82 -8.92
C SER A 3 15.00 -20.28 -9.35
N ALA A 4 14.68 -21.17 -8.41
CA ALA A 4 14.43 -22.59 -8.67
C ALA A 4 13.36 -22.80 -9.75
N ARG A 5 12.37 -21.91 -9.83
CA ARG A 5 11.34 -21.93 -10.88
C ARG A 5 11.93 -21.73 -12.28
N LEU A 6 12.87 -20.80 -12.44
CA LEU A 6 13.51 -20.53 -13.73
C LEU A 6 14.36 -21.72 -14.19
N LEU A 7 15.04 -22.39 -13.25
CA LEU A 7 15.79 -23.62 -13.55
C LEU A 7 14.87 -24.76 -14.02
N CYS A 8 13.72 -24.96 -13.36
CA CYS A 8 12.77 -25.97 -13.81
C CYS A 8 12.22 -25.68 -15.22
N TYR A 9 11.88 -24.42 -15.51
CA TYR A 9 11.45 -24.04 -16.86
C TYR A 9 12.56 -24.21 -17.90
N ALA A 10 13.79 -23.83 -17.58
CA ALA A 10 14.93 -24.02 -18.48
C ALA A 10 15.14 -25.50 -18.81
N SER A 11 15.14 -26.39 -17.81
CA SER A 11 15.26 -27.84 -18.02
C SER A 11 14.11 -28.41 -18.85
N PHE A 12 12.88 -27.92 -18.66
CA PHE A 12 11.72 -28.32 -19.47
C PHE A 12 11.87 -27.87 -20.93
N LEU A 13 12.29 -26.63 -21.15
CA LEU A 13 12.42 -26.04 -22.49
C LEU A 13 13.58 -26.62 -23.29
N VAL A 14 14.64 -27.10 -22.64
CA VAL A 14 15.79 -27.76 -23.31
C VAL A 14 15.38 -29.02 -24.09
N GLY A 15 14.26 -29.67 -23.75
CA GLY A 15 13.78 -30.86 -24.44
C GLY A 15 13.13 -30.61 -25.81
N PHE A 16 13.02 -29.36 -26.26
CA PHE A 16 12.37 -29.01 -27.52
C PHE A 16 13.37 -28.49 -28.56
N GLU A 17 13.09 -28.79 -29.83
CA GLU A 17 13.83 -28.25 -30.96
C GLU A 17 13.13 -26.98 -31.47
N TYR A 18 13.86 -25.87 -31.51
CA TYR A 18 13.29 -24.56 -31.86
C TYR A 18 13.70 -24.12 -33.26
N THR A 19 12.73 -23.66 -34.04
CA THR A 19 12.99 -22.94 -35.30
C THR A 19 12.75 -21.46 -35.08
N VAL A 20 13.80 -20.65 -35.15
CA VAL A 20 13.68 -19.20 -35.06
C VAL A 20 13.12 -18.65 -36.37
N LYS A 21 11.97 -17.97 -36.30
CA LYS A 21 11.34 -17.30 -37.45
C LYS A 21 11.37 -15.80 -37.24
N PHE A 22 11.86 -15.07 -38.24
CA PHE A 22 11.77 -13.61 -38.26
C PHE A 22 10.32 -13.19 -38.52
N ARG A 23 9.80 -12.29 -37.70
CA ARG A 23 8.51 -11.62 -37.89
C ARG A 23 8.77 -10.12 -37.94
N LYS A 24 8.21 -9.42 -38.92
CA LYS A 24 8.32 -7.96 -39.01
C LYS A 24 7.69 -7.33 -37.76
N GLY A 25 8.30 -6.26 -37.24
CA GLY A 25 7.81 -5.57 -36.03
C GLY A 25 6.35 -5.14 -36.13
N LEU A 26 5.90 -4.73 -37.32
CA LEU A 26 4.51 -4.35 -37.59
C LEU A 26 3.49 -5.49 -37.36
N GLU A 27 3.91 -6.74 -37.50
CA GLU A 27 3.09 -7.94 -37.30
C GLU A 27 3.21 -8.50 -35.87
N ASN A 28 4.08 -7.90 -35.03
CA ASN A 28 4.34 -8.31 -33.65
C ASN A 28 3.85 -7.29 -32.62
N GLN A 29 2.80 -6.54 -32.96
CA GLN A 29 2.23 -5.47 -32.13
C GLN A 29 1.80 -5.93 -30.74
N ASN A 30 1.33 -7.18 -30.59
CA ASN A 30 0.93 -7.73 -29.30
C ASN A 30 2.08 -7.83 -28.29
N VAL A 31 3.30 -8.11 -28.76
CA VAL A 31 4.52 -8.16 -27.92
C VAL A 31 5.03 -6.75 -27.62
N ASP A 32 4.89 -5.84 -28.57
CA ASP A 32 5.27 -4.43 -28.42
C ASP A 32 4.32 -3.68 -27.47
N CYS A 33 3.05 -4.08 -27.41
CA CYS A 33 2.01 -3.45 -26.59
C CYS A 33 2.34 -3.45 -25.09
N LEU A 34 2.96 -4.51 -24.57
CA LEU A 34 3.27 -4.60 -23.13
C LEU A 34 4.51 -3.79 -22.71
N SER A 35 5.36 -3.39 -23.65
CA SER A 35 6.60 -2.65 -23.33
C SER A 35 6.66 -1.24 -23.91
N ARG A 36 5.87 -0.95 -24.95
CA ARG A 36 5.99 0.26 -25.77
C ARG A 36 4.67 0.75 -26.37
N ALA A 37 3.51 0.25 -25.94
CA ALA A 37 2.23 0.80 -26.41
C ALA A 37 2.26 2.34 -26.28
N PRO A 38 2.16 3.09 -27.39
CA PRO A 38 2.07 4.53 -27.32
C PRO A 38 0.75 4.87 -26.63
N VAL A 39 0.83 5.26 -25.36
CA VAL A 39 -0.32 5.84 -24.67
C VAL A 39 -0.61 7.14 -25.40
N ASN A 40 -1.82 7.31 -25.91
CA ASN A 40 -2.31 8.62 -26.37
C ASN A 40 -2.32 9.55 -25.16
N GLN A 41 -1.19 10.23 -24.92
CA GLN A 41 -1.01 11.14 -23.81
C GLN A 41 -1.71 12.46 -24.14
N ASN A 42 -3.02 12.46 -23.99
CA ASN A 42 -3.57 13.47 -23.12
C ASN A 42 -3.55 12.84 -21.72
N CYS A 43 -3.12 13.59 -20.71
CA CYS A 43 -3.27 13.28 -19.28
C CYS A 43 -2.08 12.60 -18.57
N ILE A 44 -1.54 13.39 -17.63
CA ILE A 44 -0.89 13.04 -16.36
C ILE A 44 0.46 12.29 -16.46
N PRO A 45 1.54 12.83 -15.84
CA PRO A 45 2.83 12.13 -15.73
C PRO A 45 2.66 10.73 -15.11
N ALA A 46 3.31 9.71 -15.69
CA ALA A 46 3.17 8.32 -15.27
C ALA A 46 3.43 8.08 -13.77
N GLU A 47 4.32 8.87 -13.14
CA GLU A 47 4.58 8.83 -11.70
C GLU A 47 3.36 9.20 -10.85
N VAL A 48 2.58 10.18 -11.30
CA VAL A 48 1.36 10.63 -10.60
C VAL A 48 0.29 9.53 -10.68
N SER A 49 0.16 8.87 -11.84
CA SER A 49 -0.80 7.77 -12.02
C SER A 49 -0.48 6.54 -11.15
N ILE A 50 0.81 6.25 -10.92
CA ILE A 50 1.22 5.12 -10.07
C ILE A 50 0.94 5.43 -8.60
N ASN A 51 1.26 6.63 -8.13
CA ASN A 51 1.00 7.00 -6.73
C ASN A 51 -0.49 6.99 -6.39
N ASP A 52 -1.33 7.49 -7.30
CA ASP A 52 -2.79 7.51 -7.15
C ASP A 52 -3.36 6.08 -6.99
N ALA A 53 -2.91 5.14 -7.84
CA ALA A 53 -3.28 3.74 -7.74
C ALA A 53 -2.80 3.10 -6.41
N VAL A 54 -1.60 3.43 -5.95
CA VAL A 54 -1.07 2.91 -4.67
C VAL A 54 -1.83 3.47 -3.48
N HIS A 55 -2.14 4.76 -3.48
CA HIS A 55 -2.94 5.38 -2.42
C HIS A 55 -4.34 4.81 -2.36
N GLN A 56 -4.97 4.58 -3.50
CA GLN A 56 -6.28 3.91 -3.58
C GLN A 56 -6.23 2.50 -2.98
N VAL A 57 -5.22 1.69 -3.34
CA VAL A 57 -5.05 0.34 -2.78
C VAL A 57 -4.83 0.38 -1.26
N CYS A 58 -4.06 1.34 -0.76
CA CYS A 58 -3.86 1.49 0.68
C CYS A 58 -5.16 1.90 1.38
N ALA A 59 -5.91 2.83 0.82
CA ALA A 59 -7.18 3.30 1.36
C ALA A 59 -8.20 2.16 1.43
N SER A 60 -8.41 1.44 0.33
CA SER A 60 -9.29 0.27 0.30
C SER A 60 -8.88 -0.78 1.33
N ALA A 61 -7.58 -1.12 1.41
CA ALA A 61 -7.11 -2.09 2.38
C ALA A 61 -7.32 -1.67 3.84
N VAL A 62 -7.23 -0.37 4.16
CA VAL A 62 -7.49 0.14 5.52
C VAL A 62 -8.99 0.17 5.82
N PHE A 63 -9.82 0.59 4.87
CA PHE A 63 -11.27 0.64 5.05
C PHE A 63 -11.90 -0.75 5.13
N GLU A 64 -11.32 -1.75 4.47
CA GLU A 64 -11.74 -3.16 4.61
C GLU A 64 -11.40 -3.76 5.98
N ILE A 65 -10.44 -3.19 6.71
CA ILE A 65 -10.05 -3.72 8.03
C ILE A 65 -11.12 -3.40 9.08
N SER A 66 -11.78 -2.25 9.06
CA SER A 66 -12.69 -1.87 10.15
C SER A 66 -14.01 -1.28 9.67
N SER A 67 -15.10 -1.84 10.20
CA SER A 67 -16.47 -1.37 9.95
C SER A 67 -16.71 0.06 10.45
N GLU A 68 -16.01 0.50 11.50
CA GLU A 68 -16.12 1.86 12.06
C GLU A 68 -15.20 2.88 11.37
N ILE A 69 -14.14 2.40 10.69
CA ILE A 69 -13.26 3.22 9.82
C ILE A 69 -13.82 3.21 8.38
N SER A 70 -15.07 2.78 8.18
CA SER A 70 -15.69 2.57 6.87
C SER A 70 -15.75 3.79 5.96
N SER A 71 -15.49 5.01 6.47
CA SER A 71 -15.37 6.20 5.64
C SER A 71 -14.04 6.92 5.82
N ALA A 72 -13.49 7.37 4.69
CA ALA A 72 -12.42 8.37 4.62
C ALA A 72 -12.71 9.59 5.50
N ASP A 73 -14.00 9.95 5.67
CA ASP A 73 -14.44 11.07 6.49
C ASP A 73 -14.02 10.94 7.96
N SER A 74 -14.07 9.72 8.53
CA SER A 74 -13.67 9.47 9.91
C SER A 74 -12.18 9.74 10.11
N ILE A 75 -11.34 9.30 9.16
CA ILE A 75 -9.90 9.56 9.19
C ILE A 75 -9.65 11.06 9.07
N ILE A 76 -10.33 11.76 8.16
CA ILE A 76 -10.17 13.20 7.94
C ILE A 76 -10.53 13.98 9.22
N GLN A 77 -11.68 13.68 9.82
CA GLN A 77 -12.15 14.35 11.04
C GLN A 77 -11.21 14.10 12.22
N GLU A 78 -10.77 12.86 12.43
CA GLU A 78 -9.85 12.53 13.53
C GLU A 78 -8.44 13.09 13.29
N THR A 79 -8.01 13.23 12.02
CA THR A 79 -6.76 13.89 11.66
C THR A 79 -6.78 15.38 12.03
N GLU A 80 -7.93 16.05 11.88
CA GLU A 80 -8.09 17.45 12.26
C GLU A 80 -8.13 17.67 13.78
N LYS A 81 -8.60 16.68 14.52
CA LYS A 81 -8.57 16.70 15.99
C LYS A 81 -7.16 16.44 16.56
N ASP A 82 -6.32 15.68 15.86
CA ASP A 82 -4.94 15.42 16.27
C ASP A 82 -4.06 16.66 16.02
N GLN A 83 -3.63 17.31 17.10
CA GLN A 83 -2.83 18.55 17.04
C GLN A 83 -1.54 18.40 16.22
N GLU A 84 -0.87 17.23 16.27
CA GLU A 84 0.36 16.99 15.53
C GLU A 84 0.06 16.82 14.03
N LEU A 85 -0.95 16.02 13.68
CA LEU A 85 -1.31 15.76 12.28
C LEU A 85 -1.95 16.99 11.62
N ALA A 86 -2.78 17.74 12.35
CA ALA A 86 -3.37 18.98 11.89
C ALA A 86 -2.31 20.07 11.64
N GLN A 87 -1.22 20.08 12.43
CA GLN A 87 -0.07 20.94 12.16
C GLN A 87 0.63 20.54 10.86
N ILE A 88 0.93 19.25 10.67
CA ILE A 88 1.55 18.74 9.43
C ILE A 88 0.69 19.06 8.20
N LYS A 89 -0.64 18.86 8.29
CA LYS A 89 -1.60 19.19 7.23
C LYS A 89 -1.55 20.69 6.87
N ARG A 90 -1.51 21.58 7.88
CA ARG A 90 -1.40 23.04 7.66
C ARG A 90 -0.06 23.44 7.05
N GLU A 91 1.03 22.87 7.54
CA GLU A 91 2.38 23.12 7.01
C GLU A 91 2.46 22.74 5.54
N LEU A 92 1.97 21.54 5.18
CA LEU A 92 1.95 21.03 3.81
C LEU A 92 1.11 21.88 2.85
N LEU A 93 0.00 22.46 3.32
CA LEU A 93 -0.82 23.40 2.56
C LEU A 93 -0.16 24.79 2.41
N SER A 94 0.59 25.23 3.43
CA SER A 94 1.22 26.56 3.44
C SER A 94 2.54 26.60 2.66
N SER A 95 3.32 25.53 2.68
CA SER A 95 4.57 25.41 1.96
C SER A 95 4.95 23.93 1.79
N PRO A 96 5.11 23.42 0.55
CA PRO A 96 5.58 22.06 0.30
C PRO A 96 7.09 21.97 0.56
N ILE A 97 7.52 22.22 1.80
CA ILE A 97 8.90 22.02 2.23
C ILE A 97 9.06 20.53 2.40
N ASN A 98 9.90 19.93 1.54
CA ASN A 98 10.57 18.62 1.62
C ASN A 98 10.17 17.75 2.84
N SER A 99 8.91 17.37 2.90
CA SER A 99 8.36 16.59 3.99
C SER A 99 8.09 15.20 3.45
N ASP A 100 8.34 14.18 4.27
CA ASP A 100 8.03 12.78 3.93
C ASP A 100 6.52 12.53 3.71
N TYR A 101 5.69 13.57 3.84
CA TYR A 101 4.25 13.53 3.89
C TYR A 101 3.63 14.05 2.60
N ILE A 102 2.59 13.35 2.15
CA ILE A 102 1.81 13.68 0.96
C ILE A 102 0.36 13.79 1.39
N LEU A 103 -0.34 14.81 0.90
CA LEU A 103 -1.77 14.96 1.09
C LEU A 103 -2.46 14.51 -0.19
N ASP A 104 -3.30 13.48 -0.08
CA ASP A 104 -4.12 12.99 -1.17
C ASP A 104 -5.55 12.83 -0.68
N SER A 105 -6.51 13.44 -1.39
CA SER A 105 -7.93 13.40 -1.04
C SER A 105 -8.21 13.79 0.43
N SER A 106 -7.45 14.77 0.96
CA SER A 106 -7.46 15.20 2.37
C SER A 106 -6.96 14.18 3.40
N ILE A 107 -6.49 13.01 2.96
CA ILE A 107 -5.86 11.98 3.77
C ILE A 107 -4.34 12.16 3.73
N LEU A 108 -3.71 11.98 4.88
CA LEU A 108 -2.27 12.11 5.02
C LEU A 108 -1.59 10.76 4.74
N PHE A 109 -0.65 10.77 3.81
CA PHE A 109 0.20 9.64 3.46
C PHE A 109 1.65 9.93 3.85
N ARG A 110 2.39 8.88 4.22
CA ARG A 110 3.84 8.92 4.41
C ARG A 110 4.46 7.68 3.77
N ASN A 111 5.38 7.84 2.83
CA ASN A 111 5.98 6.73 2.07
C ASN A 111 4.92 5.75 1.51
N ASN A 112 3.86 6.29 0.91
CA ASN A 112 2.73 5.55 0.33
C ASN A 112 1.95 4.69 1.34
N ARG A 113 1.95 5.07 2.63
CA ARG A 113 1.14 4.44 3.68
C ARG A 113 0.25 5.48 4.35
N ILE A 114 -0.94 5.06 4.75
CA ILE A 114 -1.91 5.95 5.40
C ILE A 114 -1.44 6.22 6.83
N VAL A 115 -1.44 7.51 7.18
CA VAL A 115 -1.18 7.95 8.56
C VAL A 115 -2.47 7.82 9.36
N ILE A 116 -2.44 7.00 10.42
CA ILE A 116 -3.63 6.76 11.26
C ILE A 116 -3.59 7.65 12.51
N PRO A 117 -4.61 8.50 12.75
CA PRO A 117 -4.75 9.32 13.96
C PRO A 117 -4.76 8.49 15.25
N LYS A 118 -4.26 9.06 16.35
CA LYS A 118 -4.16 8.36 17.65
C LYS A 118 -5.47 7.76 18.13
N THR A 119 -6.60 8.44 17.91
CA THR A 119 -7.92 7.96 18.29
C THR A 119 -8.31 6.65 17.59
N LEU A 120 -7.90 6.48 16.33
CA LEU A 120 -8.28 5.34 15.48
C LEU A 120 -7.31 4.16 15.57
N GLN A 121 -6.09 4.36 16.08
CA GLN A 121 -5.09 3.31 16.27
C GLN A 121 -5.59 2.08 17.06
N PRO A 122 -6.25 2.21 18.23
CA PRO A 122 -6.75 1.04 18.96
C PRO A 122 -7.82 0.27 18.20
N MET A 123 -8.66 0.96 17.42
CA MET A 123 -9.69 0.32 16.59
C MET A 123 -9.08 -0.51 15.47
N VAL A 124 -8.11 0.05 14.72
CA VAL A 124 -7.37 -0.68 13.69
C VAL A 124 -6.70 -1.93 14.26
N LEU A 125 -6.09 -1.82 15.44
CA LEU A 125 -5.44 -2.97 16.10
C LEU A 125 -6.46 -4.04 16.54
N ASN A 126 -7.63 -3.64 17.03
CA ASN A 126 -8.68 -4.56 17.46
C ASN A 126 -9.25 -5.38 16.31
N GLU A 127 -9.51 -4.74 15.17
CA GLU A 127 -10.05 -5.44 14.00
C GLU A 127 -9.04 -6.36 13.32
N LEU A 128 -7.77 -5.93 13.28
CA LEU A 128 -6.70 -6.82 12.83
C LEU A 128 -6.57 -8.09 13.69
N HIS A 129 -7.03 -8.03 14.94
CA HIS A 129 -7.10 -9.20 15.82
C HIS A 129 -8.42 -9.98 15.67
N SER A 130 -9.55 -9.31 15.50
CA SER A 130 -10.89 -9.92 15.34
C SER A 130 -10.92 -10.93 14.18
N THR A 131 -10.15 -10.65 13.12
CA THR A 131 -9.99 -11.52 11.95
C THR A 131 -9.21 -12.82 12.22
N HIS A 132 -8.77 -13.06 13.46
CA HIS A 132 -7.95 -14.21 13.88
C HIS A 132 -6.69 -14.43 13.01
N ILE A 133 -6.19 -13.34 12.43
CA ILE A 133 -5.00 -13.37 11.60
C ILE A 133 -3.78 -13.59 12.50
N GLU A 134 -2.90 -14.51 12.09
CA GLU A 134 -1.62 -14.73 12.77
C GLU A 134 -0.87 -13.40 12.97
N ILE A 135 -0.24 -13.21 14.14
CA ILE A 135 0.49 -11.99 14.49
C ILE A 135 1.48 -11.56 13.41
N THR A 136 2.10 -12.51 12.71
CA THR A 136 3.04 -12.25 11.60
C THR A 136 2.34 -11.62 10.41
N LYS A 137 1.17 -12.13 10.01
CA LYS A 137 0.35 -11.59 8.92
C LYS A 137 -0.23 -10.22 9.30
N MET A 138 -0.67 -10.04 10.55
CA MET A 138 -1.09 -8.74 11.06
C MET A 138 0.02 -7.70 10.91
N LYS A 139 1.24 -8.01 11.39
CA LYS A 139 2.41 -7.12 11.23
C LYS A 139 2.69 -6.78 9.77
N GLN A 140 2.55 -7.75 8.86
CA GLN A 140 2.78 -7.52 7.43
C GLN A 140 1.74 -6.57 6.84
N LEU A 141 0.45 -6.78 7.11
CA LEU A 141 -0.64 -5.93 6.60
C LEU A 141 -0.51 -4.50 7.11
N THR A 142 -0.33 -4.34 8.41
CA THR A 142 -0.26 -2.98 8.97
C THR A 142 0.99 -2.26 8.52
N ARG A 143 2.15 -2.93 8.44
CA ARG A 143 3.37 -2.31 7.88
C ARG A 143 3.24 -1.98 6.40
N ARG A 144 2.34 -2.65 5.67
CA ARG A 144 2.13 -2.40 4.24
C ARG A 144 1.25 -1.18 4.00
N TYR A 145 0.19 -1.01 4.78
CA TYR A 145 -0.86 -0.03 4.47
C TYR A 145 -0.94 1.15 5.46
N CYS A 146 -0.50 0.97 6.71
CA CYS A 146 -0.64 1.97 7.76
C CYS A 146 0.70 2.40 8.35
N ILE A 147 0.73 3.61 8.92
CA ILE A 147 1.86 4.11 9.69
C ILE A 147 1.41 5.06 10.79
N TRP A 148 2.02 4.94 11.98
CA TRP A 148 1.92 5.93 13.04
C TRP A 148 3.13 5.82 13.97
N LYS A 149 3.28 6.79 14.88
CA LYS A 149 4.39 6.83 15.83
C LYS A 149 4.33 5.62 16.76
N ASN A 150 5.42 4.85 16.83
CA ASN A 150 5.55 3.66 17.68
C ASN A 150 4.66 2.45 17.32
N ILE A 151 4.22 2.33 16.07
CA ILE A 151 3.40 1.21 15.57
C ILE A 151 3.87 -0.20 16.01
N ASP A 152 5.17 -0.49 15.93
CA ASP A 152 5.72 -1.79 16.33
C ASP A 152 5.62 -2.04 17.85
N LYS A 153 5.68 -0.98 18.67
CA LYS A 153 5.54 -1.06 20.12
C LYS A 153 4.08 -1.29 20.49
N ASP A 154 3.17 -0.59 19.85
CA ASP A 154 1.74 -0.72 20.11
C ASP A 154 1.25 -2.11 19.73
N MET A 155 1.67 -2.63 18.57
CA MET A 155 1.37 -4.03 18.19
C MET A 155 1.87 -5.06 19.19
N LYS A 156 3.10 -4.91 19.71
CA LYS A 156 3.64 -5.84 20.70
C LYS A 156 2.83 -5.80 21.98
N THR A 157 2.56 -4.60 22.49
CA THR A 157 1.75 -4.37 23.69
C THR A 157 0.36 -4.99 23.52
N TRP A 158 -0.29 -4.71 22.40
CA TRP A 158 -1.61 -5.24 22.07
C TRP A 158 -1.61 -6.77 21.96
N SER A 159 -0.62 -7.35 21.28
CA SER A 159 -0.47 -8.81 21.15
C SER A 159 -0.24 -9.52 22.50
N ASN A 160 0.41 -8.86 23.46
CA ASN A 160 0.62 -9.39 24.80
C ASN A 160 -0.68 -9.31 25.62
N LEU A 161 -1.41 -8.20 25.53
CA LEU A 161 -2.71 -8.03 26.20
C LEU A 161 -3.75 -9.03 25.69
N ALA A 162 -3.83 -9.23 24.36
CA ALA A 162 -4.76 -10.17 23.75
C ALA A 162 -4.49 -11.63 24.17
N LYS A 163 -3.23 -12.01 24.36
CA LYS A 163 -2.87 -13.35 24.88
C LYS A 163 -3.31 -13.57 26.32
N ILE A 164 -3.30 -12.51 27.13
CA ILE A 164 -3.74 -12.56 28.54
C ILE A 164 -5.27 -12.64 28.62
N ALA A 165 -5.99 -11.98 27.72
CA ALA A 165 -7.46 -11.95 27.71
C ALA A 165 -8.14 -13.25 27.20
N LEU A 166 -7.37 -14.16 26.58
CA LEU A 166 -7.84 -15.45 26.05
C LEU A 166 -7.49 -16.65 26.96
N GLN A 167 -6.92 -16.42 28.14
CA GLN A 167 -6.69 -17.41 29.21
C GLN A 167 -7.67 -17.18 30.37
#